data_AF-A0A1V9Y0C6-F1
#
_entry.id   AF-A0A1V9Y0C6-F1
#
_cell.length_a   1.000
_cell.length_b   1.000
_cell.length_c   1.000
_cell.angle_alpha   90.00
_cell.angle_beta   90.00
_cell.angle_gamma   90.00
#
_symmetry.space_group_name_H-M   'P 1'
#
loop_
_entity.id
_entity.type
_entity.pdbx_description
1 polymer ?
#
loop_
_entity_poly.entity_id
_entity_poly.type
_entity_poly.pdbx_seq_one_letter_code
_entity_poly.pdbx_strand_id
1 'polypeptide(L)'
;MVLFDDVLVPVVTGRYFADVRKSIISQTIGGLTFALFGGQPLVILMTTAPLSLYIKVIYNICEDFQLDFYAMYACVGLWNTFFLVLFAVFDASKLMKWCTRYVNTHTHMERKLTENCFGFPEFVGF
;
A
#
# COMPACT_ATOMS: atom_id res chain seq x y z
N MET A 1 8.87 4.01 1.16
CA MET A 1 9.32 2.64 0.82
C MET A 1 10.68 2.35 1.46
N VAL A 2 11.72 3.12 1.15
CA VAL A 2 13.12 2.91 1.59
C VAL A 2 13.33 2.73 3.11
N LEU A 3 12.92 3.68 3.95
CA LEU A 3 13.36 3.69 5.35
C LEU A 3 12.79 2.52 6.19
N PHE A 4 11.61 2.03 5.85
CA PHE A 4 10.97 0.96 6.63
C PHE A 4 11.42 -0.42 6.18
N ASP A 5 11.55 -0.66 4.87
CA ASP A 5 12.01 -1.96 4.35
C ASP A 5 13.49 -2.20 4.74
N ASP A 6 14.34 -1.18 4.57
CA ASP A 6 15.75 -1.22 4.96
C ASP A 6 15.99 -1.33 6.47
N VAL A 7 14.99 -1.06 7.33
CA VAL A 7 15.08 -1.25 8.79
C VAL A 7 14.43 -2.55 9.23
N LEU A 8 13.30 -2.92 8.61
CA LEU A 8 12.49 -4.07 8.99
C LEU A 8 13.11 -5.39 8.51
N VAL A 9 13.61 -5.45 7.28
CA VAL A 9 14.16 -6.70 6.74
C VAL A 9 15.46 -7.12 7.45
N PRO A 10 16.43 -6.23 7.76
CA PRO A 10 17.62 -6.67 8.48
C PRO A 10 17.40 -6.92 9.97
N VAL A 11 16.38 -6.32 10.62
CA VAL A 11 16.01 -6.72 11.99
C VAL A 11 15.45 -8.15 12.04
N VAL A 12 14.94 -8.61 10.91
CA VAL A 12 14.39 -9.95 10.73
C VAL A 12 15.45 -10.95 10.26
N THR A 13 16.31 -10.59 9.30
CA THR A 13 17.25 -11.51 8.63
C THR A 13 18.72 -11.33 9.04
N GLY A 14 19.08 -10.25 9.75
CA GLY A 14 20.43 -10.00 10.28
C GLY A 14 21.50 -9.59 9.25
N ARG A 15 21.14 -9.32 7.98
CA ARG A 15 22.09 -9.06 6.88
C ARG A 15 21.99 -7.66 6.27
N TYR A 16 22.34 -6.64 7.04
CA TYR A 16 22.23 -5.22 6.65
C TYR A 16 22.80 -4.88 5.25
N PHE A 17 24.05 -5.26 4.94
CA PHE A 17 24.70 -4.83 3.69
C PHE A 17 24.18 -5.50 2.41
N ALA A 18 23.74 -6.75 2.50
CA ALA A 18 23.22 -7.47 1.34
C ALA A 18 21.80 -7.03 1.00
N ASP A 19 21.04 -6.60 2.00
CA ASP A 19 19.65 -6.20 1.87
C ASP A 19 19.50 -4.83 1.23
N VAL A 20 20.26 -3.83 1.71
CA VAL A 20 20.28 -2.46 1.16
C VAL A 20 20.58 -2.46 -0.34
N ARG A 21 21.51 -3.31 -0.78
CA ARG A 21 21.87 -3.42 -2.21
C ARG A 21 20.70 -3.96 -3.03
N LYS A 22 20.03 -5.01 -2.56
CA LYS A 22 18.90 -5.64 -3.28
C LYS A 22 17.69 -4.70 -3.31
N SER A 23 17.43 -4.00 -2.21
CA SER A 23 16.38 -2.97 -2.09
C SER A 23 16.57 -1.83 -3.10
N ILE A 24 17.78 -1.31 -3.25
CA ILE A 24 18.05 -0.23 -4.23
C ILE A 24 17.85 -0.70 -5.67
N ILE A 25 18.31 -1.91 -6.00
CA ILE A 25 18.19 -2.47 -7.35
C ILE A 25 16.73 -2.74 -7.70
N SER A 26 15.96 -3.34 -6.78
CA SER A 26 14.54 -3.65 -7.01
C SER A 26 13.71 -2.38 -7.22
N GLN A 27 13.98 -1.33 -6.44
CA GLN A 27 13.32 -0.03 -6.57
C GLN A 27 13.65 0.67 -7.89
N THR A 28 14.90 0.61 -8.34
CA THR A 28 15.30 1.22 -9.61
C THR A 28 14.57 0.56 -10.78
N ILE A 29 14.49 -0.77 -10.79
CA ILE A 29 13.79 -1.53 -11.83
C ILE A 29 12.27 -1.27 -11.76
N GLY A 30 11.68 -1.30 -10.57
CA GLY A 30 10.26 -1.03 -10.37
C GLY A 30 9.87 0.39 -10.77
N GLY A 31 10.68 1.39 -10.37
CA GLY A 31 10.48 2.79 -10.71
C GLY A 31 10.65 3.07 -12.20
N LEU A 32 11.64 2.45 -12.86
CA LEU A 32 11.84 2.57 -14.30
C LEU A 32 10.67 1.92 -15.07
N THR A 33 10.22 0.74 -14.65
CA THR A 33 9.08 0.06 -15.25
C THR A 33 7.80 0.89 -15.09
N PHE A 34 7.57 1.45 -13.89
CA PHE A 34 6.42 2.32 -13.65
C PHE A 34 6.50 3.63 -14.44
N ALA A 35 7.68 4.23 -14.58
CA ALA A 35 7.87 5.43 -15.39
C ALA A 35 7.60 5.19 -16.89
N LEU A 36 7.88 3.98 -17.41
CA LEU A 36 7.65 3.63 -18.80
C LEU A 36 6.18 3.28 -19.10
N PHE A 37 5.49 2.62 -18.16
CA PHE A 37 4.13 2.11 -18.38
C PHE A 37 3.02 2.90 -17.65
N GLY A 38 3.36 3.70 -16.64
CA GLY A 38 2.42 4.45 -15.80
C GLY A 38 2.43 5.94 -16.15
N GLY A 39 1.40 6.41 -16.85
CA GLY A 39 1.24 7.82 -17.27
C GLY A 39 1.03 8.83 -16.13
N GLN A 40 1.22 8.44 -14.87
CA GLN A 40 1.01 9.30 -13.70
C GLN A 40 2.20 9.18 -12.72
N PRO A 41 3.21 10.07 -12.83
CA PRO A 41 4.44 10.01 -12.01
C PRO A 41 4.24 10.36 -10.52
N LEU A 42 3.01 10.68 -10.11
CA LEU A 42 2.68 11.17 -8.76
C LEU A 42 2.11 10.06 -7.83
N VAL A 43 2.33 8.78 -8.12
CA VAL A 43 2.01 7.70 -7.16
C VAL A 43 3.27 7.38 -6.36
N ILE A 44 3.51 8.17 -5.31
CA ILE A 44 4.51 7.83 -4.31
C ILE A 44 3.88 6.76 -3.42
N LEU A 45 4.24 5.50 -3.64
CA LEU A 45 3.89 4.39 -2.73
C LEU A 45 4.60 4.62 -1.39
N MET A 46 3.96 5.37 -0.50
CA MET A 46 4.38 5.46 0.89
C MET A 46 4.04 4.13 1.56
N THR A 47 5.07 3.52 2.15
CA THR A 47 4.93 2.37 3.05
C THR A 47 4.15 2.83 4.28
N THR A 48 2.85 2.53 4.30
CA THR A 48 1.95 2.79 5.41
C THR A 48 2.24 1.82 6.57
N ALA A 49 2.20 2.30 7.81
CA ALA A 49 2.32 1.51 9.04
C ALA A 49 1.61 0.13 9.03
N PRO A 50 0.37 -0.02 8.52
CA PRO A 50 -0.30 -1.32 8.41
C PRO A 50 0.49 -2.36 7.59
N LEU A 51 1.24 -1.96 6.57
CA LEU A 51 2.01 -2.89 5.74
C LEU A 51 3.19 -3.49 6.53
N SER A 52 3.85 -2.69 7.36
CA SER A 52 4.92 -3.17 8.25
C SER A 52 4.38 -4.17 9.27
N LEU A 53 3.20 -3.88 9.84
CA LEU A 53 2.49 -4.77 10.74
C LEU A 53 2.11 -6.09 10.07
N TYR A 54 1.65 -6.05 8.81
CA TYR A 54 1.34 -7.24 8.04
C TYR A 54 2.55 -8.16 7.86
N ILE A 55 3.70 -7.61 7.49
CA ILE A 55 4.95 -8.38 7.30
C ILE A 55 5.41 -8.99 8.63
N LYS A 56 5.31 -8.24 9.73
CA LYS A 56 5.62 -8.73 11.09
C LYS A 56 4.75 -9.93 11.49
N VAL A 57 3.44 -9.87 11.19
CA VAL A 57 2.52 -10.97 11.48
C VAL A 57 2.85 -12.20 10.64
N ILE A 58 3.12 -12.04 9.34
CA ILE A 58 3.55 -13.16 8.48
C ILE A 58 4.84 -13.78 8.98
N TYR A 59 5.80 -12.95 9.41
CA TYR A 59 7.08 -13.44 9.92
C TYR A 59 6.89 -14.32 11.17
N ASN A 60 6.07 -13.88 12.14
CA ASN A 60 5.76 -14.68 13.32
C ASN A 60 5.10 -16.02 12.94
N ILE A 61 4.16 -16.02 11.99
CA ILE A 61 3.52 -17.26 11.50
C ILE A 61 4.57 -18.16 10.83
N CYS A 62 5.49 -17.63 10.04
CA CYS A 62 6.51 -18.46 9.40
C CYS A 62 7.46 -19.10 10.42
N GLU A 63 7.83 -18.38 11.48
CA GLU A 63 8.63 -18.91 12.59
C GLU A 63 7.91 -20.04 13.35
N ASP A 64 6.62 -19.85 13.66
CA ASP A 64 5.79 -20.83 14.36
C ASP A 64 5.60 -22.13 13.55
N PHE A 65 5.49 -22.00 12.22
CA PHE A 65 5.27 -23.13 11.30
C PHE A 65 6.56 -23.68 10.67
N GLN A 66 7.74 -23.14 11.00
CA GLN A 66 9.05 -23.53 10.42
C GLN A 66 9.07 -23.45 8.88
N LEU A 67 8.40 -22.45 8.32
CA LEU A 67 8.32 -22.25 6.87
C LEU A 67 9.27 -21.16 6.40
N ASP A 68 9.85 -21.33 5.20
CA ASP A 68 10.70 -20.32 4.58
C ASP A 68 9.92 -19.02 4.32
N PHE A 69 10.35 -17.95 4.98
CA PHE A 69 9.76 -16.61 4.83
C PHE A 69 9.67 -16.16 3.37
N TYR A 70 10.74 -16.36 2.59
CA TYR A 70 10.79 -15.96 1.19
C TYR A 70 9.77 -16.71 0.32
N ALA A 71 9.50 -17.99 0.60
CA ALA A 71 8.53 -18.79 -0.16
C ALA A 71 7.09 -18.34 0.11
N MET A 72 6.76 -18.10 1.40
CA MET A 72 5.46 -17.54 1.77
C MET A 72 5.26 -16.14 1.19
N TYR A 73 6.29 -15.30 1.25
CA TYR A 73 6.25 -13.94 0.71
C TYR A 73 6.02 -13.94 -0.81
N ALA A 74 6.67 -14.84 -1.55
CA ALA A 74 6.45 -15.00 -2.98
C ALA A 74 5.02 -15.48 -3.32
N CYS A 75 4.48 -16.42 -2.54
CA CYS A 75 3.11 -16.93 -2.73
C CYS A 75 2.05 -15.83 -2.53
N VAL A 76 2.21 -14.99 -1.50
CA VAL A 76 1.34 -13.82 -1.27
C VAL A 76 1.43 -12.84 -2.44
N GLY A 77 2.64 -12.57 -2.95
CA GLY A 77 2.85 -11.70 -4.11
C GLY A 77 2.19 -12.23 -5.40
N LEU A 78 2.23 -13.55 -5.62
CA LEU A 78 1.55 -14.19 -6.76
C LEU A 78 0.03 -14.03 -6.69
N TRP A 79 -0.56 -14.27 -5.52
CA TRP A 79 -2.00 -14.08 -5.31
C TRP A 79 -2.41 -12.61 -5.45
N ASN A 80 -1.62 -11.68 -4.92
CA ASN A 80 -1.88 -10.25 -5.08
C ASN A 80 -1.90 -9.83 -6.56
N THR A 81 -0.92 -10.28 -7.34
CA THR A 81 -0.83 -9.99 -8.77
C THR A 81 -2.02 -10.58 -9.53
N PHE A 82 -2.43 -11.80 -9.19
CA PHE A 82 -3.62 -12.43 -9.78
C PHE A 82 -4.89 -11.61 -9.54
N PHE A 83 -5.15 -11.17 -8.30
CA PHE A 83 -6.30 -10.32 -8.01
C PHE A 83 -6.21 -8.96 -8.71
N LEU A 84 -5.02 -8.39 -8.84
CA LEU A 84 -4.82 -7.10 -9.49
C LEU A 84 -5.17 -7.16 -10.98
N VAL A 85 -4.77 -8.24 -11.67
CA VAL A 85 -5.16 -8.50 -13.06
C VAL A 85 -6.67 -8.72 -13.17
N LEU A 86 -7.26 -9.49 -12.25
CA LEU A 86 -8.70 -9.71 -12.22
C LEU A 86 -9.46 -8.39 -12.08
N PHE A 87 -9.08 -7.53 -11.14
CA PHE A 87 -9.70 -6.21 -10.94
C PHE A 87 -9.48 -5.24 -12.10
N ALA A 88 -8.34 -5.33 -12.79
CA ALA A 88 -8.10 -4.56 -14.01
C ALA A 88 -9.07 -4.98 -15.13
N VAL A 89 -9.32 -6.29 -15.29
CA VAL A 89 -10.30 -6.81 -16.26
C VAL A 89 -11.73 -6.44 -15.87
N PHE A 90 -12.05 -6.40 -14.58
CA PHE A 90 -13.36 -5.99 -14.07
C PHE A 90 -13.58 -4.46 -13.99
N ASP A 91 -12.66 -3.65 -14.51
CA ASP A 91 -12.83 -2.18 -14.59
C ASP A 91 -13.08 -1.53 -13.21
N ALA A 92 -12.25 -1.86 -12.22
CA ALA A 92 -12.34 -1.37 -10.83
C ALA A 92 -12.42 0.17 -10.70
N SER A 93 -12.06 0.91 -11.74
CA SER A 93 -12.26 2.37 -11.84
C SER A 93 -13.72 2.79 -11.67
N LYS A 94 -14.70 1.94 -12.04
CA LYS A 94 -16.13 2.22 -11.79
C LYS A 94 -16.49 2.03 -10.31
N LEU A 95 -15.88 1.04 -9.64
CA LEU A 95 -16.08 0.77 -8.22
C LEU A 95 -15.54 1.92 -7.36
N MET A 96 -14.34 2.43 -7.65
CA MET A 96 -13.79 3.57 -6.91
C MET A 96 -14.65 4.83 -7.07
N LYS A 97 -15.12 5.14 -8.29
CA LYS A 97 -16.03 6.28 -8.53
C LYS A 97 -17.34 6.16 -7.74
N TRP A 98 -17.85 4.94 -7.60
CA TRP A 98 -19.04 4.65 -6.80
C TRP A 98 -18.76 4.87 -5.30
N CYS A 99 -17.68 4.29 -4.75
CA CYS A 99 -17.31 4.48 -3.35
C CYS A 99 -17.05 5.96 -2.99
N THR A 100 -16.34 6.71 -3.85
CA THR A 100 -16.10 8.15 -3.63
C THR A 100 -17.42 8.94 -3.61
N ARG A 101 -18.40 8.59 -4.46
CA ARG A 101 -19.71 9.24 -4.46
C ARG A 101 -20.52 8.93 -3.20
N TYR A 102 -20.43 7.71 -2.69
CA TYR A 102 -21.10 7.31 -1.44
C TYR A 102 -20.48 8.01 -0.23
N VAL A 103 -19.15 7.97 -0.10
CA VAL A 103 -18.43 8.66 0.97
C VAL A 103 -18.71 10.15 0.92
N ASN A 104 -18.56 10.79 -0.25
CA ASN A 104 -18.76 12.23 -0.39
C ASN A 104 -20.19 12.66 -0.02
N THR A 105 -21.20 11.88 -0.43
CA THR A 105 -22.60 12.13 -0.06
C THR A 105 -22.82 12.01 1.45
N HIS A 106 -22.25 10.99 2.10
CA HIS A 106 -22.37 10.80 3.54
C HIS A 106 -21.65 11.90 4.34
N THR A 107 -20.42 12.27 3.96
CA THR A 107 -19.71 13.39 4.60
C THR A 107 -20.35 14.74 4.32
N HIS A 108 -20.99 14.96 3.17
CA HIS A 108 -21.76 16.19 2.91
C HIS A 108 -23.02 16.28 3.76
N MET A 109 -23.71 15.17 4.03
CA MET A 109 -24.84 15.12 4.97
C MET A 109 -24.39 15.42 6.41
N GLU A 110 -23.28 14.83 6.85
CA GLU A 110 -22.67 15.11 8.16
C GLU A 110 -22.22 16.57 8.28
N ARG A 111 -21.58 17.14 7.25
CA ARG A 111 -21.22 18.58 7.24
C ARG A 111 -22.45 19.49 7.23
N LYS A 112 -23.51 19.14 6.50
CA LYS A 112 -24.78 19.91 6.51
C LYS A 112 -25.43 19.87 7.90
N LEU A 113 -25.38 18.75 8.61
CA LEU A 113 -25.88 18.67 9.99
C LEU A 113 -24.97 19.43 10.96
N THR A 114 -23.66 19.39 10.77
CA THR A 114 -22.69 20.11 11.59
C THR A 114 -22.77 21.64 11.38
N GLU A 115 -22.92 22.12 10.15
CA GLU A 115 -23.14 23.55 9.84
C GLU A 115 -24.49 24.06 10.38
N ASN A 116 -25.54 23.25 10.34
CA ASN A 116 -26.85 23.63 10.90
C ASN A 116 -26.88 23.57 12.44
N CYS A 117 -26.00 22.81 13.09
CA CYS A 117 -25.88 22.76 14.56
C CYS A 117 -24.78 23.67 15.14
N PHE A 118 -23.74 24.00 14.37
CA PHE A 118 -22.60 24.84 14.78
C PHE A 118 -22.21 25.74 13.59
N GLY A 119 -22.64 27.00 13.62
CA GLY A 119 -22.27 27.98 12.60
C GLY A 119 -20.78 28.35 12.69
N PHE A 120 -19.90 27.56 12.06
CA PHE A 120 -18.47 27.85 11.96
C PHE A 120 -18.00 27.74 10.50
N PRO A 121 -17.42 28.82 9.93
CA PRO A 121 -17.07 28.86 8.51
C PRO A 121 -15.80 28.06 8.18
N GLU A 122 -15.84 27.50 6.97
CA GLU A 122 -14.78 26.99 6.10
C GLU A 122 -13.34 26.91 6.64
N PHE A 123 -12.85 25.69 6.79
CA PHE A 123 -11.48 25.33 6.39
C PHE A 123 -11.53 23.96 5.73
N VAL A 124 -11.04 23.89 4.48
CA VAL A 124 -10.28 22.78 3.85
C VAL A 124 -10.36 23.01 2.34
N GLY A 125 -9.40 23.78 1.84
CA GLY A 125 -8.87 23.61 0.49
C GLY A 125 -7.70 22.63 0.57
N PHE A 126 -7.92 21.43 0.07
CA PHE A 126 -6.94 20.49 -0.44
C PHE A 126 -7.65 19.63 -1.50
#